data_AF-A0AA39WR35-F1
#
_entry.id   AF-A0AA39WR35-F1
#
_cell.length_a   1.000
_cell.length_b   1.000
_cell.length_c   1.000
_cell.angle_alpha   90.00
_cell.angle_beta   90.00
_cell.angle_gamma   90.00
#
_symmetry.space_group_name_H-M   'P 1'
#
loop_
_entity.id
_entity.type
_entity.pdbx_description
1 polymer ?
#
loop_
_entity_poly.entity_id
_entity_poly.type
_entity_poly.pdbx_seq_one_letter_code
_entity_poly.pdbx_strand_id
1 'polypeptide(L)'
;KTRPVPGLRVIDCVSLAIVDAPNDCQYFALSYVWGSRQPAPSHATDNGYRLRACQIPAVIRDAILVTLALGFRFLWVDQFCIDQNDGPQKLEQIAQMDKIYSRAALTLVAAAGDSASYGLPGVSRPRLAQKVRVVSGVAMIQIFRHTHVQLTTSKWATRDWTFQEFMLSPRRLIFAEDQISFVCNTSHYAETVKRPLDPPSFQEWYNLGVFAGMIPTNHISALAGGEIQLKMLWLGLTIEQLKNYTSRELSHPQDALNAVMGLFNWLEPQGIRQVHGIPMKRLEGNSSLLSFSIQWSHMSPGTRRHPFPSWSWAGWRGGIHIHNTESVVPRDCRVDLVGIDGRIVSLQGWFNQQESMAERSELAISTFDAAPILQITTLAVSLGFEERSWAGLRSQRGREYIDGLYAVLPIREGITAMAYVFLDDENESLPLEGDILGLALGTQRSLPKRGHEIHAILVVR
;
A
#
# COMPACT_ATOMS: atom_id res chain seq x y z
N LYS A 1 -24.45 -5.33 -13.05
CA LYS A 1 -24.70 -5.42 -11.59
C LYS A 1 -23.46 -6.01 -10.93
N THR A 2 -22.86 -5.30 -9.99
CA THR A 2 -21.71 -5.79 -9.20
C THR A 2 -22.18 -6.94 -8.30
N ARG A 3 -21.48 -8.08 -8.32
CA ARG A 3 -21.80 -9.19 -7.40
C ARG A 3 -21.69 -8.68 -5.95
N PRO A 4 -22.53 -9.15 -5.00
CA PRO A 4 -22.39 -8.81 -3.59
C PRO A 4 -21.05 -9.31 -3.04
N VAL A 5 -20.57 -8.68 -1.96
CA VAL A 5 -19.40 -9.17 -1.20
C VAL A 5 -19.91 -10.29 -0.28
N PRO A 6 -19.39 -11.53 -0.39
CA PRO A 6 -19.84 -12.64 0.45
C PRO A 6 -19.67 -12.34 1.95
N GLY A 7 -20.69 -12.67 2.75
CA GLY A 7 -20.62 -12.51 4.21
C GLY A 7 -20.49 -11.06 4.71
N LEU A 8 -20.74 -10.06 3.84
CA LEU A 8 -20.69 -8.65 4.23
C LEU A 8 -21.76 -8.34 5.27
N ARG A 9 -21.36 -7.81 6.42
CA ARG A 9 -22.27 -7.20 7.40
C ARG A 9 -22.19 -5.69 7.34
N VAL A 10 -23.29 -5.02 7.65
CA VAL A 10 -23.39 -3.56 7.66
C VAL A 10 -24.21 -3.10 8.86
N ILE A 11 -23.98 -1.87 9.29
CA ILE A 11 -24.84 -1.17 10.24
C ILE A 11 -26.02 -0.62 9.45
N ASP A 12 -27.24 -1.01 9.82
CA ASP A 12 -28.46 -0.30 9.44
C ASP A 12 -28.56 0.97 10.29
N CYS A 13 -28.26 2.12 9.68
CA CYS A 13 -28.20 3.42 10.35
C CYS A 13 -29.53 3.84 10.99
N VAL A 14 -30.67 3.28 10.55
CA VAL A 14 -31.99 3.59 11.11
C VAL A 14 -32.24 2.79 12.38
N SER A 15 -31.99 1.47 12.33
CA SER A 15 -32.27 0.57 13.46
C SER A 15 -31.10 0.42 14.44
N LEU A 16 -29.91 0.91 14.06
CA LEU A 16 -28.63 0.72 14.75
C LEU A 16 -28.29 -0.76 15.00
N ALA A 17 -28.75 -1.64 14.12
CA ALA A 17 -28.46 -3.06 14.14
C ALA A 17 -27.38 -3.40 13.12
N ILE A 18 -26.48 -4.30 13.49
CA ILE A 18 -25.54 -4.95 12.57
C ILE A 18 -26.29 -6.12 11.94
N VAL A 19 -26.44 -6.07 10.62
CA VAL A 19 -27.19 -7.04 9.82
C VAL A 19 -26.33 -7.55 8.67
N ASP A 20 -26.63 -8.73 8.16
CA ASP A 20 -26.10 -9.15 6.87
C ASP A 20 -26.57 -8.18 5.79
N ALA A 21 -25.65 -7.81 4.89
CA ALA A 21 -25.92 -6.85 3.84
C ALA A 21 -27.05 -7.38 2.93
N PRO A 22 -28.16 -6.65 2.78
CA PRO A 22 -29.22 -7.05 1.88
C PRO A 22 -28.74 -7.19 0.43
N ASN A 23 -29.49 -7.93 -0.39
CA ASN A 23 -29.22 -8.00 -1.82
C ASN A 23 -29.26 -6.61 -2.46
N ASP A 24 -28.31 -6.33 -3.35
CA ASP A 24 -28.13 -5.02 -4.01
C ASP A 24 -27.99 -3.83 -3.02
N CYS A 25 -27.58 -4.08 -1.78
CA CYS A 25 -27.37 -3.05 -0.76
C CYS A 25 -26.27 -2.06 -1.18
N GLN A 26 -26.65 -0.78 -1.26
CA GLN A 26 -25.69 0.32 -1.33
C GLN A 26 -25.32 0.78 0.08
N TYR A 27 -24.03 0.78 0.38
CA TYR A 27 -23.50 1.18 1.67
C TYR A 27 -22.38 2.21 1.51
N PHE A 28 -22.19 3.00 2.54
CA PHE A 28 -20.97 3.78 2.73
C PHE A 28 -19.97 2.98 3.55
N ALA A 29 -18.68 3.24 3.36
CA ALA A 29 -17.64 2.73 4.25
C ALA A 29 -17.05 3.87 5.09
N LEU A 30 -16.59 3.59 6.30
CA LEU A 30 -15.86 4.53 7.13
C LEU A 30 -14.38 4.17 7.17
N SER A 31 -13.53 5.18 7.04
CA SER A 31 -12.08 5.08 7.18
C SER A 31 -11.62 6.10 8.23
N TYR A 32 -11.09 5.62 9.36
CA TYR A 32 -10.83 6.45 10.54
C TYR A 32 -9.74 5.85 11.43
N VAL A 33 -9.21 6.66 12.35
CA VAL A 33 -8.27 6.18 13.38
C VAL A 33 -9.04 5.68 14.59
N TRP A 34 -8.88 4.40 14.94
CA TRP A 34 -9.55 3.81 16.10
C TRP A 34 -9.15 4.46 17.43
N GLY A 35 -7.85 4.68 17.65
CA GLY A 35 -7.29 5.07 18.96
C GLY A 35 -7.01 3.86 19.87
N SER A 36 -6.57 4.10 21.11
CA SER A 36 -6.07 3.07 22.03
C SER A 36 -7.17 2.30 22.80
N ARG A 37 -8.43 2.75 22.75
CA ARG A 37 -9.52 2.19 23.56
C ARG A 37 -10.56 1.52 22.67
N GLN A 38 -10.60 0.19 22.71
CA GLN A 38 -11.63 -0.63 22.06
C GLN A 38 -12.90 -0.60 22.93
N PRO A 39 -14.06 -0.10 22.45
CA PRO A 39 -15.34 -0.44 23.05
C PRO A 39 -15.56 -1.96 23.06
N ALA A 40 -16.04 -2.49 24.17
CA ALA A 40 -16.44 -3.89 24.29
C ALA A 40 -17.61 -4.20 23.33
N PRO A 41 -17.69 -5.41 22.76
CA PRO A 41 -18.73 -5.77 21.80
C PRO A 41 -20.13 -5.67 22.42
N SER A 42 -21.08 -5.24 21.58
CA SER A 42 -22.52 -5.17 21.84
C SER A 42 -23.11 -6.53 22.24
N HIS A 43 -24.19 -6.50 23.03
CA HIS A 43 -24.93 -7.70 23.42
C HIS A 43 -25.56 -8.39 22.21
N ALA A 44 -25.45 -9.72 22.14
CA ALA A 44 -26.18 -10.54 21.19
C ALA A 44 -27.70 -10.42 21.43
N THR A 45 -28.49 -10.25 20.37
CA THR A 45 -29.95 -10.38 20.40
C THR A 45 -30.39 -11.32 19.29
N ASP A 46 -31.61 -11.86 19.38
CA ASP A 46 -32.15 -12.88 18.44
C ASP A 46 -32.17 -12.46 16.95
N ASN A 47 -32.01 -11.17 16.64
CA ASN A 47 -31.96 -10.62 15.28
C ASN A 47 -30.63 -9.91 14.94
N GLY A 48 -29.52 -10.27 15.60
CA GLY A 48 -28.20 -9.69 15.39
C GLY A 48 -27.70 -8.83 16.56
N TYR A 49 -26.61 -8.10 16.34
CA TYR A 49 -26.01 -7.23 17.35
C TYR A 49 -26.57 -5.81 17.24
N ARG A 50 -27.26 -5.32 18.29
CA ARG A 50 -27.70 -3.91 18.34
C ARG A 50 -26.65 -3.04 19.02
N LEU A 51 -26.26 -1.97 18.35
CA LEU A 51 -25.37 -0.97 18.91
C LEU A 51 -26.11 -0.14 19.95
N ARG A 52 -25.57 -0.09 21.17
CA ARG A 52 -26.06 0.86 22.17
C ARG A 52 -25.54 2.25 21.82
N ALA A 53 -26.42 3.23 21.65
CA ALA A 53 -26.05 4.59 21.27
C ALA A 53 -24.97 5.21 22.17
N CYS A 54 -24.96 4.89 23.48
CA CYS A 54 -23.95 5.36 24.43
C CYS A 54 -22.56 4.75 24.25
N GLN A 55 -22.43 3.67 23.49
CA GLN A 55 -21.18 2.95 23.23
C GLN A 55 -20.63 3.21 21.83
N ILE A 56 -21.36 3.93 20.97
CA ILE A 56 -20.91 4.26 19.61
C ILE A 56 -19.93 5.45 19.69
N PRO A 57 -18.67 5.27 19.25
CA PRO A 57 -17.71 6.37 19.14
C PRO A 57 -18.24 7.55 18.33
N ALA A 58 -17.78 8.76 18.67
CA ALA A 58 -18.27 10.00 18.06
C ALA A 58 -18.13 10.00 16.54
N VAL A 59 -16.99 9.55 16.00
CA VAL A 59 -16.77 9.47 14.55
C VAL A 59 -17.80 8.57 13.86
N ILE A 60 -18.16 7.45 14.48
CA ILE A 60 -19.10 6.47 13.90
C ILE A 60 -20.52 7.01 13.98
N ARG A 61 -20.90 7.64 15.10
CA ARG A 61 -22.19 8.31 15.22
C ARG A 61 -22.35 9.40 14.16
N ASP A 62 -21.31 10.19 13.94
CA ASP A 62 -21.32 11.25 12.92
C ASP A 62 -21.38 10.66 11.51
N ALA A 63 -20.66 9.56 11.25
CA ALA A 63 -20.73 8.84 9.99
C ALA A 63 -22.13 8.28 9.71
N ILE A 64 -22.83 7.77 10.72
CA ILE A 64 -24.24 7.36 10.62
C ILE A 64 -25.13 8.54 10.21
N LEU A 65 -24.96 9.70 10.87
CA LEU A 65 -25.71 10.92 10.53
C LEU A 65 -25.44 11.38 9.09
N VAL A 66 -24.18 11.41 8.67
CA VAL A 66 -23.79 11.79 7.31
C VAL A 66 -24.38 10.82 6.28
N THR A 67 -24.36 9.51 6.58
CA THR A 67 -24.91 8.47 5.70
C THR A 67 -26.41 8.70 5.47
N LEU A 68 -27.17 8.92 6.55
CA LEU A 68 -28.60 9.21 6.47
C LEU A 68 -28.88 10.54 5.76
N ALA A 69 -28.11 11.59 6.06
CA ALA A 69 -28.27 12.91 5.45
C ALA A 69 -28.02 12.91 3.93
N LEU A 70 -27.17 12.00 3.45
CA LEU A 70 -26.91 11.79 2.02
C LEU A 70 -27.89 10.81 1.35
N GLY A 71 -28.92 10.35 2.08
CA GLY A 71 -29.97 9.48 1.55
C GLY A 71 -29.63 7.99 1.51
N PHE A 72 -28.56 7.56 2.19
CA PHE A 72 -28.17 6.16 2.30
C PHE A 72 -28.57 5.58 3.66
N ARG A 73 -28.74 4.26 3.72
CA ARG A 73 -29.19 3.56 4.94
C ARG A 73 -28.09 2.75 5.62
N PHE A 74 -27.13 2.23 4.86
CA PHE A 74 -26.19 1.25 5.36
C PHE A 74 -24.78 1.83 5.45
N LEU A 75 -24.10 1.55 6.55
CA LEU A 75 -22.73 1.96 6.81
C LEU A 75 -21.90 0.73 7.21
N TRP A 76 -20.78 0.55 6.54
CA TRP A 76 -19.76 -0.42 6.89
C TRP A 76 -18.69 0.23 7.75
N VAL A 77 -18.40 -0.40 8.89
CA VAL A 77 -17.35 0.01 9.82
C VAL A 77 -16.60 -1.23 10.27
N ASP A 78 -15.30 -1.30 9.95
CA ASP A 78 -14.40 -2.42 10.25
C ASP A 78 -14.54 -2.96 11.69
N GLN A 79 -14.56 -2.08 12.68
CA GLN A 79 -14.63 -2.42 14.11
C GLN A 79 -15.90 -3.19 14.49
N PHE A 80 -17.01 -2.97 13.79
CA PHE A 80 -18.31 -3.56 14.11
C PHE A 80 -18.75 -4.63 13.10
N CYS A 81 -18.45 -4.43 11.82
CA CYS A 81 -18.91 -5.31 10.75
C CYS A 81 -18.03 -6.55 10.62
N ILE A 82 -16.76 -6.49 11.07
CA ILE A 82 -15.87 -7.64 11.17
C ILE A 82 -15.96 -8.19 12.60
N ASP A 83 -16.12 -9.51 12.71
CA ASP A 83 -16.11 -10.16 14.04
C ASP A 83 -14.65 -10.19 14.51
N GLN A 84 -14.36 -9.41 15.55
CA GLN A 84 -12.99 -9.31 16.06
C GLN A 84 -12.56 -10.53 16.86
N ASN A 85 -13.51 -11.39 17.26
CA ASN A 85 -13.28 -12.56 18.09
C ASN A 85 -13.24 -13.87 17.28
N ASP A 86 -13.89 -13.91 16.12
CA ASP A 86 -13.86 -15.05 15.19
C ASP A 86 -12.66 -14.95 14.23
N GLY A 87 -11.55 -15.63 14.57
CA GLY A 87 -10.31 -15.61 13.78
C GLY A 87 -10.50 -15.97 12.30
N PRO A 88 -11.13 -17.10 11.95
CA PRO A 88 -11.43 -17.47 10.57
C PRO A 88 -12.26 -16.43 9.81
N GLN A 89 -13.39 -15.98 10.36
CA GLN A 89 -14.25 -15.00 9.68
C GLN A 89 -13.55 -13.65 9.53
N LYS A 90 -12.75 -13.25 10.53
CA LYS A 90 -11.92 -12.06 10.47
C LYS A 90 -10.93 -12.12 9.31
N LEU A 91 -10.21 -13.23 9.17
CA LEU A 91 -9.25 -13.41 8.06
C LEU A 91 -9.94 -13.37 6.70
N GLU A 92 -11.13 -13.98 6.57
CA GLU A 92 -11.90 -13.91 5.33
C GLU A 92 -12.32 -12.48 4.99
N GLN A 93 -12.84 -11.71 5.95
CA GLN A 93 -13.21 -10.32 5.74
C GLN A 93 -12.00 -9.43 5.45
N ILE A 94 -10.87 -9.66 6.12
CA ILE A 94 -9.59 -8.99 5.83
C ILE A 94 -9.15 -9.26 4.39
N ALA A 95 -9.26 -10.50 3.91
CA ALA A 95 -8.95 -10.87 2.54
C ALA A 95 -9.91 -10.25 1.50
N GLN A 96 -11.06 -9.73 1.93
CA GLN A 96 -12.07 -9.08 1.09
C GLN A 96 -12.09 -7.55 1.23
N MET A 97 -11.17 -6.96 1.99
CA MET A 97 -11.11 -5.52 2.23
C MET A 97 -11.07 -4.70 0.94
N ASP A 98 -10.42 -5.24 -0.09
CA ASP A 98 -10.33 -4.68 -1.43
C ASP A 98 -11.72 -4.53 -2.08
N LYS A 99 -12.52 -5.59 -2.01
CA LYS A 99 -13.89 -5.65 -2.54
C LYS A 99 -14.84 -4.77 -1.72
N ILE A 100 -14.65 -4.69 -0.40
CA ILE A 100 -15.48 -3.87 0.48
C ILE A 100 -15.34 -2.38 0.12
N TYR A 101 -14.12 -1.85 0.06
CA TYR A 101 -13.92 -0.44 -0.26
C TYR A 101 -14.17 -0.12 -1.74
N SER A 102 -13.78 -0.99 -2.67
CA SER A 102 -14.01 -0.75 -4.10
C SER A 102 -15.48 -0.77 -4.52
N ARG A 103 -16.36 -1.40 -3.73
CA ARG A 103 -17.80 -1.47 -3.99
C ARG A 103 -18.64 -0.54 -3.12
N ALA A 104 -18.02 0.15 -2.16
CA ALA A 104 -18.71 1.17 -1.38
C ALA A 104 -19.20 2.31 -2.29
N ALA A 105 -20.41 2.81 -2.06
CA ALA A 105 -20.95 3.92 -2.84
C ALA A 105 -20.15 5.22 -2.60
N LEU A 106 -19.70 5.40 -1.35
CA LEU A 106 -18.85 6.48 -0.87
C LEU A 106 -18.07 6.00 0.36
N THR A 107 -16.81 6.42 0.49
CA THR A 107 -16.03 6.23 1.71
C THR A 107 -15.90 7.54 2.46
N LEU A 108 -16.37 7.57 3.70
CA LEU A 108 -16.20 8.70 4.61
C LEU A 108 -14.79 8.58 5.24
N VAL A 109 -13.96 9.59 5.02
CA VAL A 109 -12.57 9.62 5.53
C VAL A 109 -12.49 10.63 6.66
N ALA A 110 -12.31 10.14 7.89
CA ALA A 110 -12.06 10.97 9.07
C ALA A 110 -10.57 11.32 9.13
N ALA A 111 -10.17 12.34 8.39
CA ALA A 111 -8.78 12.82 8.36
C ALA A 111 -8.42 13.66 9.59
N ALA A 112 -9.42 14.32 10.18
CA ALA A 112 -9.26 15.09 11.41
C ALA A 112 -9.28 14.19 12.66
N GLY A 113 -8.49 14.55 13.67
CA GLY A 113 -8.39 13.82 14.92
C GLY A 113 -7.41 12.64 14.92
N ASP A 114 -7.29 12.02 16.09
CA ASP A 114 -6.34 10.94 16.39
C ASP A 114 -7.01 9.66 16.92
N SER A 115 -8.34 9.66 17.04
CA SER A 115 -9.11 8.61 17.72
C SER A 115 -10.60 8.61 17.34
N ALA A 116 -11.27 7.49 17.59
CA ALA A 116 -12.70 7.32 17.29
C ALA A 116 -13.62 8.26 18.09
N SER A 117 -13.12 8.84 19.19
CA SER A 117 -13.84 9.80 20.03
C SER A 117 -13.84 11.23 19.48
N TYR A 118 -13.06 11.54 18.44
CA TYR A 118 -12.88 12.91 17.98
C TYR A 118 -14.13 13.55 17.35
N GLY A 119 -14.89 12.76 16.57
CA GLY A 119 -16.03 13.21 15.76
C GLY A 119 -15.61 13.77 14.39
N LEU A 120 -16.56 13.99 13.50
CA LEU A 120 -16.36 14.55 12.16
C LEU A 120 -16.56 16.08 12.18
N PRO A 121 -15.55 16.90 11.80
CA PRO A 121 -15.71 18.36 11.69
C PRO A 121 -16.84 18.79 10.75
N GLY A 122 -17.72 19.64 11.27
CA GLY A 122 -18.94 20.10 10.61
C GLY A 122 -20.15 19.19 10.80
N VAL A 123 -20.04 18.11 11.59
CA VAL A 123 -21.17 17.24 11.96
C VAL A 123 -21.52 17.45 13.44
N SER A 124 -20.82 16.80 14.38
CA SER A 124 -21.04 17.04 15.82
C SER A 124 -20.03 18.00 16.44
N ARG A 125 -19.04 18.47 15.66
CA ARG A 125 -18.00 19.41 16.13
C ARG A 125 -17.82 20.56 15.14
N PRO A 126 -17.54 21.78 15.61
CA PRO A 126 -17.30 22.90 14.70
C PRO A 126 -16.01 22.70 13.90
N ARG A 127 -15.98 23.25 12.68
CA ARG A 127 -14.75 23.34 11.87
C ARG A 127 -13.94 24.57 12.28
N LEU A 128 -12.67 24.61 11.87
CA LEU A 128 -11.87 25.83 11.94
C LEU A 128 -12.53 26.93 11.09
N ALA A 129 -12.75 28.09 11.71
CA ALA A 129 -13.43 29.20 11.05
C ALA A 129 -12.61 29.72 9.87
N GLN A 130 -13.27 29.84 8.72
CA GLN A 130 -12.70 30.48 7.54
C GLN A 130 -12.50 31.97 7.79
N LYS A 131 -11.29 32.47 7.55
CA LYS A 131 -11.01 33.91 7.70
C LYS A 131 -11.57 34.68 6.50
N VAL A 132 -12.31 35.75 6.78
CA VAL A 132 -12.82 36.69 5.78
C VAL A 132 -12.33 38.10 6.13
N ARG A 133 -11.82 38.84 5.14
CA ARG A 133 -11.44 40.25 5.27
C ARG A 133 -12.09 41.06 4.16
N VAL A 134 -12.67 42.20 4.51
CA VAL A 134 -13.24 43.11 3.52
C VAL A 134 -12.24 44.23 3.25
N VAL A 135 -11.81 44.37 2.00
CA VAL A 135 -10.89 45.42 1.55
C VAL A 135 -11.60 46.20 0.45
N SER A 136 -11.83 47.50 0.67
CA SER A 136 -12.51 48.38 -0.29
C SER A 136 -13.84 47.82 -0.83
N GLY A 137 -14.65 47.22 0.06
CA GLY A 137 -15.94 46.62 -0.30
C GLY A 137 -15.86 45.22 -0.94
N VAL A 138 -14.66 44.68 -1.15
CA VAL A 138 -14.44 43.33 -1.69
C VAL A 138 -14.15 42.35 -0.56
N ALA A 139 -14.93 41.29 -0.45
CA ALA A 139 -14.68 40.20 0.50
C ALA A 139 -13.57 39.29 -0.01
N MET A 140 -12.42 39.29 0.67
CA MET A 140 -11.34 38.34 0.50
C MET A 140 -11.55 37.17 1.46
N ILE A 141 -11.65 35.97 0.90
CA ILE A 141 -11.92 34.74 1.64
C ILE A 141 -10.65 33.89 1.66
N GLN A 142 -10.30 33.35 2.82
CA GLN A 142 -9.18 32.43 2.95
C GLN A 142 -9.44 31.15 2.14
N ILE A 143 -8.51 30.84 1.23
CA ILE A 143 -8.43 29.52 0.61
C ILE A 143 -7.69 28.59 1.58
N PHE A 144 -8.35 27.51 1.99
CA PHE A 144 -7.72 26.50 2.84
C PHE A 144 -6.65 25.72 2.09
N ARG A 145 -5.79 25.02 2.84
CA ARG A 145 -4.76 24.18 2.24
C ARG A 145 -5.41 23.13 1.36
N HIS A 146 -4.74 22.77 0.27
CA HIS A 146 -5.21 21.71 -0.58
C HIS A 146 -5.34 20.39 0.21
N THR A 147 -6.36 19.61 -0.10
CA THR A 147 -6.73 18.35 0.60
C THR A 147 -5.55 17.40 0.78
N HIS A 148 -4.65 17.37 -0.20
CA HIS A 148 -3.40 16.62 -0.14
C HIS A 148 -2.55 16.94 1.10
N VAL A 149 -2.34 18.22 1.43
CA VAL A 149 -1.54 18.63 2.61
C VAL A 149 -2.24 18.21 3.89
N GLN A 150 -3.57 18.38 3.91
CA GLN A 150 -4.40 18.07 5.07
C GLN A 150 -4.35 16.57 5.38
N LEU A 151 -4.38 15.73 4.35
CA LEU A 151 -4.26 14.28 4.50
C LEU A 151 -2.85 13.84 4.87
N THR A 152 -1.81 14.29 4.16
CA THR A 152 -0.42 13.85 4.43
C THR A 152 0.07 14.21 5.83
N THR A 153 -0.46 15.27 6.42
CA THR A 153 -0.14 15.69 7.79
C THR A 153 -1.06 15.08 8.86
N SER A 154 -2.10 14.34 8.44
CA SER A 154 -3.06 13.72 9.37
C SER A 154 -2.51 12.46 10.04
N LYS A 155 -2.98 12.18 11.26
CA LYS A 155 -2.71 10.88 11.92
C LYS A 155 -3.30 9.71 11.13
N TRP A 156 -4.41 9.94 10.43
CA TRP A 156 -5.04 8.95 9.57
C TRP A 156 -4.10 8.44 8.46
N ALA A 157 -3.33 9.33 7.83
CA ALA A 157 -2.40 8.94 6.76
C ALA A 157 -1.15 8.21 7.26
N THR A 158 -0.88 8.21 8.57
CA THR A 158 0.23 7.42 9.11
C THR A 158 -0.11 5.94 9.23
N ARG A 159 -1.38 5.54 9.13
CA ARG A 159 -1.79 4.13 9.25
C ARG A 159 -1.66 3.41 7.92
N ASP A 160 -1.16 2.20 7.97
CA ASP A 160 -1.03 1.26 6.86
C ASP A 160 -2.34 0.96 6.14
N TRP A 161 -3.34 0.43 6.86
CA TRP A 161 -4.60 -0.02 6.29
C TRP A 161 -5.33 1.10 5.54
N THR A 162 -5.25 2.33 6.04
CA THR A 162 -5.90 3.49 5.42
C THR A 162 -5.38 3.77 4.00
N PHE A 163 -4.22 3.22 3.61
CA PHE A 163 -3.72 3.28 2.24
C PHE A 163 -4.68 2.57 1.29
N GLN A 164 -4.97 1.29 1.56
CA GLN A 164 -5.87 0.48 0.75
C GLN A 164 -7.31 1.00 0.81
N GLU A 165 -7.78 1.37 2.01
CA GLU A 165 -9.12 1.94 2.23
C GLU A 165 -9.34 3.15 1.32
N PHE A 166 -8.35 4.03 1.25
CA PHE A 166 -8.40 5.20 0.38
C PHE A 166 -8.27 4.78 -1.08
N MET A 167 -7.18 4.13 -1.47
CA MET A 167 -6.82 3.87 -2.87
C MET A 167 -7.89 3.12 -3.65
N LEU A 168 -8.59 2.18 -3.01
CA LEU A 168 -9.60 1.36 -3.68
C LEU A 168 -10.99 2.00 -3.68
N SER A 169 -11.23 3.01 -2.85
CA SER A 169 -12.52 3.69 -2.78
C SER A 169 -12.76 4.57 -4.01
N PRO A 170 -13.80 4.32 -4.84
CA PRO A 170 -14.06 5.08 -6.06
C PRO A 170 -14.46 6.54 -5.81
N ARG A 171 -15.02 6.81 -4.62
CA ARG A 171 -15.45 8.12 -4.14
C ARG A 171 -15.11 8.23 -2.67
N ARG A 172 -14.48 9.33 -2.27
CA ARG A 172 -14.15 9.65 -0.88
C ARG A 172 -14.72 11.02 -0.51
N LEU A 173 -15.32 11.11 0.67
CA LEU A 173 -15.66 12.37 1.30
C LEU A 173 -14.77 12.56 2.53
N ILE A 174 -13.86 13.52 2.45
CA ILE A 174 -12.76 13.71 3.40
C ILE A 174 -13.14 14.84 4.35
N PHE A 175 -13.16 14.51 5.64
CA PHE A 175 -13.43 15.44 6.74
C PHE A 175 -12.11 15.87 7.37
N ALA A 176 -11.58 17.03 6.95
CA ALA A 176 -10.45 17.69 7.58
C ALA A 176 -10.92 18.70 8.65
N GLU A 177 -10.00 19.30 9.40
CA GLU A 177 -10.33 20.24 10.49
C GLU A 177 -11.07 21.50 10.03
N ASP A 178 -10.80 21.95 8.81
CA ASP A 178 -11.21 23.23 8.25
C ASP A 178 -12.27 23.10 7.13
N GLN A 179 -12.22 22.04 6.32
CA GLN A 179 -13.15 21.84 5.20
C GLN A 179 -13.44 20.37 4.89
N ILE A 180 -14.52 20.17 4.14
CA ILE A 180 -14.80 18.88 3.49
C ILE A 180 -14.30 18.90 2.04
N SER A 181 -13.74 17.78 1.60
CA SER A 181 -13.34 17.57 0.20
C SER A 181 -13.95 16.29 -0.37
N PHE A 182 -14.50 16.36 -1.58
CA PHE A 182 -14.95 15.20 -2.33
C PHE A 182 -13.89 14.84 -3.38
N VAL A 183 -13.38 13.61 -3.32
CA VAL A 183 -12.41 13.07 -4.28
C VAL A 183 -12.98 11.80 -4.87
N CYS A 184 -13.19 11.78 -6.18
CA CYS A 184 -13.42 10.54 -6.91
C CYS A 184 -12.27 10.28 -7.88
N ASN A 185 -12.36 9.17 -8.60
CA ASN A 185 -11.35 8.78 -9.60
C ASN A 185 -11.23 9.79 -10.77
N THR A 186 -12.18 10.70 -10.95
CA THR A 186 -12.22 11.61 -12.11
C THR A 186 -12.32 13.07 -11.74
N SER A 187 -12.46 13.43 -10.45
CA SER A 187 -12.67 14.81 -10.02
C SER A 187 -12.33 15.01 -8.55
N HIS A 188 -11.88 16.22 -8.23
CA HIS A 188 -11.64 16.67 -6.88
C HIS A 188 -12.32 18.03 -6.65
N TYR A 189 -13.15 18.10 -5.62
CA TYR A 189 -13.81 19.31 -5.16
C TYR A 189 -13.48 19.54 -3.69
N ALA A 190 -13.25 20.79 -3.33
CA ALA A 190 -13.08 21.21 -1.94
C ALA A 190 -14.12 22.28 -1.63
N GLU A 191 -14.68 22.28 -0.43
CA GLU A 191 -15.76 23.18 -0.03
C GLU A 191 -15.44 24.67 -0.28
N THR A 192 -14.17 25.05 -0.15
CA THR A 192 -13.71 26.42 -0.35
C THR A 192 -13.67 26.87 -1.81
N VAL A 193 -13.68 25.94 -2.77
CA VAL A 193 -13.57 26.22 -4.21
C VAL A 193 -14.69 25.52 -4.98
N LYS A 194 -15.62 26.29 -5.55
CA LYS A 194 -16.77 25.76 -6.32
C LYS A 194 -16.44 25.27 -7.74
N ARG A 195 -15.16 25.19 -8.09
CA ARG A 195 -14.67 24.60 -9.35
C ARG A 195 -13.93 23.30 -9.03
N PRO A 196 -13.91 22.32 -9.94
CA PRO A 196 -12.96 21.22 -9.81
C PRO A 196 -11.58 21.83 -9.58
N LEU A 197 -10.87 21.34 -8.57
CA LEU A 197 -9.47 21.69 -8.45
C LEU A 197 -8.79 21.05 -9.66
N ASP A 198 -8.16 21.87 -10.51
CA ASP A 198 -7.39 21.36 -11.63
C ASP A 198 -6.38 20.35 -11.08
N PRO A 199 -6.18 19.19 -11.76
CA PRO A 199 -5.09 18.32 -11.38
C PRO A 199 -3.83 19.19 -11.38
N PRO A 200 -3.03 19.13 -10.31
CA PRO A 200 -1.87 19.99 -10.19
C PRO A 200 -1.01 19.84 -11.45
N SER A 201 -0.48 20.96 -11.95
CA SER A 201 0.40 20.95 -13.12
C SER A 201 1.49 19.90 -12.95
N PHE A 202 2.04 19.32 -14.01
CA PHE A 202 3.09 18.28 -13.91
C PHE A 202 4.27 18.72 -13.01
N GLN A 203 4.57 20.02 -12.98
CA GLN A 203 5.56 20.65 -12.11
C GLN A 203 5.11 20.68 -10.63
N GLU A 204 3.83 20.95 -10.35
CA GLU A 204 3.25 20.83 -9.01
C GLU A 204 3.16 19.36 -8.59
N TRP A 205 2.80 18.45 -9.49
CA TRP A 205 2.73 17.00 -9.26
C TRP A 205 4.02 16.43 -8.64
N TYR A 206 5.18 16.85 -9.17
CA TYR A 206 6.50 16.51 -8.62
C TYR A 206 6.78 17.13 -7.24
N ASN A 207 6.25 18.33 -6.96
CA ASN A 207 6.44 19.07 -5.71
C ASN A 207 5.44 18.68 -4.61
N LEU A 208 4.35 17.98 -4.95
CA LEU A 208 3.25 17.61 -4.04
C LEU A 208 3.52 16.36 -3.21
N GLY A 209 4.64 15.68 -3.48
CA GLY A 209 5.06 14.48 -2.77
C GLY A 209 4.02 13.36 -2.82
N VAL A 210 4.05 12.56 -1.75
CA VAL A 210 3.35 11.29 -1.47
C VAL A 210 1.85 11.22 -1.89
N PHE A 211 1.18 12.35 -2.14
CA PHE A 211 -0.25 12.42 -2.41
C PHE A 211 -0.64 12.62 -3.89
N ALA A 212 0.27 13.05 -4.76
CA ALA A 212 0.02 13.04 -6.21
C ALA A 212 -0.42 11.64 -6.69
N GLY A 213 0.13 10.60 -6.04
CA GLY A 213 -0.33 9.21 -6.20
C GLY A 213 -1.60 8.82 -5.44
N MET A 214 -1.98 9.49 -4.34
CA MET A 214 -3.17 9.07 -3.56
C MET A 214 -4.51 9.41 -4.23
N ILE A 215 -4.50 10.31 -5.21
CA ILE A 215 -5.63 10.50 -6.12
C ILE A 215 -5.51 9.40 -7.19
N PRO A 216 -6.47 8.47 -7.30
CA PRO A 216 -6.42 7.43 -8.31
C PRO A 216 -6.18 8.08 -9.67
N THR A 217 -5.08 7.70 -10.31
CA THR A 217 -4.60 8.21 -11.60
C THR A 217 -5.52 7.81 -12.76
N ASN A 218 -6.81 7.63 -12.50
CA ASN A 218 -7.87 7.55 -13.49
C ASN A 218 -8.04 8.88 -14.24
N HIS A 219 -7.53 10.00 -13.71
CA HIS A 219 -7.46 11.27 -14.46
C HIS A 219 -6.58 11.20 -15.72
N ILE A 220 -5.51 10.39 -15.71
CA ILE A 220 -4.59 10.26 -16.86
C ILE A 220 -4.78 8.90 -17.55
N SER A 221 -5.04 7.83 -16.79
CA SER A 221 -5.19 6.48 -17.31
C SER A 221 -6.56 6.20 -17.94
N ALA A 222 -7.66 6.88 -17.54
CA ALA A 222 -8.97 6.60 -18.15
C ALA A 222 -9.12 7.17 -19.57
N LEU A 223 -8.26 8.13 -19.95
CA LEU A 223 -8.20 8.71 -21.30
C LEU A 223 -7.16 8.00 -22.18
N ALA A 224 -6.27 7.22 -21.57
CA ALA A 224 -5.21 6.47 -22.25
C ALA A 224 -5.63 5.00 -22.36
N GLY A 225 -5.81 4.49 -23.58
CA GLY A 225 -6.00 3.06 -23.81
C GLY A 225 -4.67 2.31 -23.95
N GLY A 226 -4.66 1.02 -23.65
CA GLY A 226 -3.56 0.13 -23.98
C GLY A 226 -2.25 0.43 -23.23
N GLU A 227 -1.14 0.47 -23.96
CA GLU A 227 0.22 0.53 -23.38
C GLU A 227 0.47 1.80 -22.55
N ILE A 228 -0.08 2.94 -22.96
CA ILE A 228 0.05 4.22 -22.24
C ILE A 228 -0.59 4.10 -20.85
N GLN A 229 -1.71 3.40 -20.75
CA GLN A 229 -2.39 3.15 -19.47
C GLN A 229 -1.49 2.37 -18.52
N LEU A 230 -0.96 1.24 -19.00
CA LEU A 230 -0.08 0.36 -18.23
C LEU A 230 1.17 1.09 -17.75
N LYS A 231 1.76 1.92 -18.62
CA LYS A 231 2.93 2.74 -18.28
C LYS A 231 2.64 3.72 -17.15
N MET A 232 1.50 4.41 -17.20
CA MET A 232 1.10 5.36 -16.15
C MET A 232 0.81 4.65 -14.82
N LEU A 233 0.12 3.50 -14.85
CA LEU A 233 -0.14 2.68 -13.67
C LEU A 233 1.17 2.19 -13.03
N TRP A 234 2.11 1.73 -13.85
CA TRP A 234 3.41 1.26 -13.41
C TRP A 234 4.24 2.36 -12.74
N LEU A 235 4.32 3.55 -13.37
CA LEU A 235 5.05 4.69 -12.81
C LEU A 235 4.41 5.17 -11.51
N GLY A 236 3.07 5.29 -11.47
CA GLY A 236 2.36 5.66 -10.25
C GLY A 236 2.64 4.67 -9.10
N LEU A 237 2.56 3.37 -9.38
CA LEU A 237 2.87 2.32 -8.39
C LEU A 237 4.30 2.43 -7.85
N THR A 238 5.29 2.48 -8.75
CA THR A 238 6.71 2.36 -8.40
C THR A 238 7.31 3.63 -7.83
N ILE A 239 6.87 4.81 -8.28
CA ILE A 239 7.41 6.11 -7.84
C ILE A 239 6.68 6.62 -6.58
N GLU A 240 5.35 6.43 -6.52
CA GLU A 240 4.52 7.14 -5.55
C GLU A 240 3.86 6.21 -4.55
N GLN A 241 3.15 5.17 -5.00
CA GLN A 241 2.33 4.33 -4.12
C GLN A 241 3.16 3.53 -3.13
N LEU A 242 4.21 2.84 -3.60
CA LEU A 242 5.04 2.03 -2.72
C LEU A 242 5.83 2.91 -1.74
N LYS A 243 6.29 4.09 -2.18
CA LYS A 243 6.91 5.10 -1.31
C LYS A 243 5.95 5.57 -0.22
N ASN A 244 4.70 5.88 -0.60
CA ASN A 244 3.64 6.28 0.33
C ASN A 244 3.36 5.18 1.35
N TYR A 245 3.07 3.97 0.87
CA TYR A 245 2.66 2.85 1.69
C TYR A 245 3.75 2.45 2.69
N THR A 246 4.99 2.26 2.23
CA THR A 246 6.12 1.84 3.08
C THR A 246 6.51 2.86 4.14
N SER A 247 6.16 4.14 3.95
CA SER A 247 6.39 5.20 4.93
C SER A 247 5.37 5.22 6.08
N ARG A 248 4.33 4.37 6.02
CA ARG A 248 3.27 4.28 7.04
C ARG A 248 3.69 3.38 8.20
N GLU A 249 3.02 3.60 9.32
CA GLU A 249 3.10 2.80 10.54
C GLU A 249 2.17 1.60 10.42
N LEU A 250 2.76 0.40 10.42
CA LEU A 250 1.99 -0.83 10.56
C LEU A 250 1.53 -1.00 12.00
N SER A 251 0.25 -1.35 12.18
CA SER A 251 -0.25 -1.74 13.50
C SER A 251 0.28 -3.13 13.89
N HIS A 252 0.30 -4.05 12.92
CA HIS A 252 0.87 -5.39 13.07
C HIS A 252 1.89 -5.63 11.94
N PRO A 253 3.14 -6.00 12.25
CA PRO A 253 4.14 -6.24 11.23
C PRO A 253 3.71 -7.29 10.18
N GLN A 254 2.95 -8.31 10.56
CA GLN A 254 2.49 -9.35 9.65
C GLN A 254 1.54 -8.83 8.55
N ASP A 255 0.95 -7.64 8.73
CA ASP A 255 0.04 -7.03 7.75
C ASP A 255 0.77 -6.31 6.61
N ALA A 256 2.11 -6.30 6.60
CA ALA A 256 2.91 -5.54 5.63
C ALA A 256 2.57 -5.81 4.16
N LEU A 257 2.11 -7.02 3.81
CA LEU A 257 1.56 -7.29 2.48
C LEU A 257 0.04 -7.14 2.46
N ASN A 258 -0.68 -7.69 3.44
CA ASN A 258 -2.14 -7.68 3.47
C ASN A 258 -2.75 -6.27 3.30
N ALA A 259 -2.15 -5.25 3.90
CA ALA A 259 -2.62 -3.87 3.83
C ALA A 259 -2.34 -3.15 2.49
N VAL A 260 -1.70 -3.81 1.52
CA VAL A 260 -1.53 -3.32 0.14
C VAL A 260 -1.95 -4.34 -0.93
N MET A 261 -2.22 -5.60 -0.55
CA MET A 261 -2.60 -6.66 -1.49
C MET A 261 -3.82 -6.29 -2.35
N GLY A 262 -4.77 -5.52 -1.80
CA GLY A 262 -5.91 -5.05 -2.58
C GLY A 262 -5.54 -4.18 -3.77
N LEU A 263 -4.48 -3.36 -3.67
CA LEU A 263 -3.96 -2.59 -4.80
C LEU A 263 -3.35 -3.51 -5.85
N PHE A 264 -2.57 -4.51 -5.44
CA PHE A 264 -1.98 -5.47 -6.37
C PHE A 264 -3.04 -6.32 -7.08
N ASN A 265 -4.08 -6.77 -6.37
CA ASN A 265 -5.21 -7.49 -6.97
C ASN A 265 -5.94 -6.64 -8.02
N TRP A 266 -6.05 -5.32 -7.79
CA TRP A 266 -6.66 -4.41 -8.76
C TRP A 266 -5.77 -4.18 -10.00
N LEU A 267 -4.45 -4.18 -9.81
CA LEU A 267 -3.45 -3.98 -10.86
C LEU A 267 -3.17 -5.24 -11.70
N GLU A 268 -3.41 -6.42 -11.15
CA GLU A 268 -3.15 -7.70 -11.83
C GLU A 268 -3.90 -7.84 -13.17
N PRO A 269 -5.22 -7.56 -13.27
CA PRO A 269 -5.92 -7.55 -14.55
C PRO A 269 -5.39 -6.51 -15.55
N GLN A 270 -4.65 -5.50 -15.09
CA GLN A 270 -4.01 -4.50 -15.96
C GLN A 270 -2.65 -4.96 -16.49
N GLY A 271 -2.14 -6.12 -16.03
CA GLY A 271 -0.85 -6.69 -16.45
C GLY A 271 0.31 -6.43 -15.49
N ILE A 272 0.04 -5.93 -14.28
CA ILE A 272 1.06 -5.74 -13.24
C ILE A 272 0.83 -6.75 -12.11
N ARG A 273 1.77 -7.67 -11.93
CA ARG A 273 1.76 -8.68 -10.86
C ARG A 273 2.79 -8.35 -9.79
N GLN A 274 2.82 -9.14 -8.71
CA GLN A 274 3.81 -8.96 -7.65
C GLN A 274 4.28 -10.29 -7.06
N VAL A 275 5.52 -10.33 -6.58
CA VAL A 275 6.01 -11.42 -5.72
C VAL A 275 6.55 -10.80 -4.44
N HIS A 276 6.00 -11.21 -3.29
CA HIS A 276 6.32 -10.69 -1.96
C HIS A 276 6.33 -9.15 -1.84
N GLY A 277 5.60 -8.43 -2.68
CA GLY A 277 5.49 -6.97 -2.73
C GLY A 277 6.28 -6.33 -3.89
N ILE A 278 7.17 -7.08 -4.55
CA ILE A 278 7.94 -6.57 -5.69
C ILE A 278 7.08 -6.60 -6.95
N PRO A 279 6.72 -5.45 -7.53
CA PRO A 279 5.89 -5.40 -8.73
C PRO A 279 6.67 -5.85 -9.97
N MET A 280 5.95 -6.42 -10.93
CA MET A 280 6.47 -6.85 -12.23
C MET A 280 5.44 -6.74 -13.35
N LYS A 281 5.90 -6.43 -14.56
CA LYS A 281 5.08 -6.34 -15.79
C LYS A 281 5.86 -6.82 -17.01
N ARG A 282 5.18 -7.09 -18.12
CA ARG A 282 5.84 -7.26 -19.43
C ARG A 282 6.45 -5.94 -19.91
N LEU A 283 7.59 -6.02 -20.59
CA LEU A 283 8.24 -4.86 -21.17
C LEU A 283 7.46 -4.37 -22.40
N GLU A 284 7.43 -3.05 -22.58
CA GLU A 284 6.84 -2.39 -23.76
C GLU A 284 7.60 -2.84 -25.02
N GLY A 285 6.88 -3.24 -26.07
CA GLY A 285 7.47 -3.69 -27.34
C GLY A 285 8.19 -5.06 -27.31
N ASN A 286 8.30 -5.72 -26.15
CA ASN A 286 8.86 -7.07 -26.06
C ASN A 286 8.19 -7.90 -24.96
N SER A 287 7.11 -8.60 -25.34
CA SER A 287 6.33 -9.44 -24.43
C SER A 287 7.11 -10.63 -23.86
N SER A 288 8.27 -10.99 -24.41
CA SER A 288 9.11 -12.06 -23.87
C SER A 288 9.99 -11.62 -22.70
N LEU A 289 10.04 -10.33 -22.39
CA LEU A 289 10.84 -9.78 -21.29
C LEU A 289 9.95 -9.23 -20.18
N LEU A 290 10.43 -9.38 -18.94
CA LEU A 290 9.80 -8.80 -17.76
C LEU A 290 10.62 -7.62 -17.24
N SER A 291 9.89 -6.63 -16.74
CA SER A 291 10.40 -5.60 -15.88
C SER A 291 9.94 -5.84 -14.44
N PHE A 292 10.81 -5.65 -13.46
CA PHE A 292 10.52 -5.88 -12.04
C PHE A 292 11.38 -4.98 -11.14
N SER A 293 10.81 -4.48 -10.04
CA SER A 293 11.41 -3.37 -9.27
C SER A 293 12.14 -3.79 -7.99
N ILE A 294 13.25 -4.52 -8.13
CA ILE A 294 14.12 -4.87 -6.98
C ILE A 294 15.16 -3.79 -6.62
N GLN A 295 15.29 -2.76 -7.47
CA GLN A 295 16.24 -1.66 -7.26
C GLN A 295 15.63 -0.58 -6.35
N TRP A 296 15.55 -0.86 -5.05
CA TRP A 296 15.02 0.06 -4.06
C TRP A 296 15.98 0.28 -2.90
N SER A 297 15.85 1.41 -2.22
CA SER A 297 16.58 1.71 -0.98
C SER A 297 15.67 2.36 0.04
N HIS A 298 16.10 2.37 1.30
CA HIS A 298 15.41 3.09 2.35
C HIS A 298 15.67 4.60 2.30
N MET A 299 14.65 5.38 2.60
CA MET A 299 14.75 6.85 2.75
C MET A 299 15.30 7.26 4.13
N SER A 300 15.14 6.38 5.13
CA SER A 300 15.64 6.50 6.50
C SER A 300 16.01 5.10 6.99
N PRO A 301 16.94 4.93 7.94
CA PRO A 301 17.36 3.62 8.40
C PRO A 301 16.17 2.69 8.70
N GLY A 302 16.15 1.54 8.02
CA GLY A 302 15.08 0.57 8.11
C GLY A 302 15.30 -0.42 9.24
N THR A 303 14.26 -1.16 9.62
CA THR A 303 14.39 -2.29 10.55
C THR A 303 13.85 -3.56 9.90
N ARG A 304 14.57 -4.68 10.06
CA ARG A 304 14.14 -5.98 9.52
C ARG A 304 12.77 -6.38 10.06
N ARG A 305 11.95 -6.97 9.20
CA ARG A 305 10.60 -7.45 9.47
C ARG A 305 10.44 -8.90 9.00
N HIS A 306 10.39 -9.82 9.96
CA HIS A 306 10.05 -11.22 9.71
C HIS A 306 8.52 -11.41 9.59
N PRO A 307 8.04 -12.43 8.85
CA PRO A 307 8.80 -13.46 8.14
C PRO A 307 9.10 -13.14 6.66
N PHE A 308 8.82 -11.93 6.17
CA PHE A 308 8.94 -11.62 4.75
C PHE A 308 10.39 -11.68 4.26
N PRO A 309 10.66 -12.01 2.98
CA PRO A 309 12.01 -12.06 2.45
C PRO A 309 12.71 -10.69 2.49
N SER A 310 14.02 -10.67 2.72
CA SER A 310 14.81 -9.44 2.83
C SER A 310 15.03 -8.72 1.49
N TRP A 311 14.95 -9.41 0.36
CA TRP A 311 15.01 -8.79 -0.97
C TRP A 311 13.74 -8.03 -1.32
N SER A 312 12.66 -8.27 -0.57
CA SER A 312 11.45 -7.49 -0.64
C SER A 312 11.47 -6.34 0.35
N TRP A 313 10.95 -5.19 -0.05
CA TRP A 313 10.66 -4.08 0.86
C TRP A 313 9.68 -4.48 1.97
N ALA A 314 8.84 -5.50 1.76
CA ALA A 314 7.92 -6.01 2.79
C ALA A 314 8.68 -6.62 3.97
N GLY A 315 9.92 -7.07 3.73
CA GLY A 315 10.88 -7.50 4.73
C GLY A 315 11.44 -6.40 5.62
N TRP A 316 11.01 -5.14 5.44
CA TRP A 316 11.60 -4.02 6.16
C TRP A 316 10.57 -2.96 6.58
N ARG A 317 10.80 -2.39 7.76
CA ARG A 317 10.11 -1.19 8.24
C ARG A 317 10.88 0.05 7.80
N GLY A 318 10.19 0.99 7.17
CA GLY A 318 10.75 2.26 6.74
C GLY A 318 10.37 2.57 5.30
N GLY A 319 10.20 3.85 4.99
CA GLY A 319 9.85 4.28 3.64
C GLY A 319 10.95 3.93 2.63
N ILE A 320 10.54 3.51 1.44
CA ILE A 320 11.47 3.16 0.35
C ILE A 320 11.43 4.17 -0.80
N HIS A 321 12.49 4.18 -1.60
CA HIS A 321 12.56 4.80 -2.91
C HIS A 321 12.99 3.76 -3.94
N ILE A 322 12.29 3.70 -5.09
CA ILE A 322 12.64 2.83 -6.22
C ILE A 322 13.47 3.66 -7.20
N HIS A 323 14.70 3.24 -7.46
CA HIS A 323 15.69 3.98 -8.26
C HIS A 323 15.50 3.82 -9.76
N ASN A 324 15.08 2.64 -10.18
CA ASN A 324 14.84 2.32 -11.57
C ASN A 324 13.48 1.65 -11.68
N THR A 325 12.54 2.35 -12.30
CA THR A 325 11.19 1.83 -12.50
C THR A 325 11.17 0.79 -13.62
N GLU A 326 12.12 0.78 -14.57
CA GLU A 326 12.12 -0.13 -15.71
C GLU A 326 13.39 -1.00 -15.76
N SER A 327 13.71 -1.70 -14.66
CA SER A 327 14.75 -2.72 -14.70
C SER A 327 14.29 -3.87 -15.60
N VAL A 328 15.02 -4.14 -16.67
CA VAL A 328 14.77 -5.28 -17.57
C VAL A 328 15.72 -6.41 -17.19
N VAL A 329 15.24 -7.65 -17.14
CA VAL A 329 16.11 -8.83 -17.03
C VAL A 329 16.91 -8.97 -18.34
N PRO A 330 18.24 -8.82 -18.35
CA PRO A 330 19.07 -9.10 -19.52
C PRO A 330 18.90 -10.54 -20.01
N ARG A 331 19.13 -10.80 -21.30
CA ARG A 331 18.89 -12.14 -21.88
C ARG A 331 19.83 -13.23 -21.31
N ASP A 332 20.99 -12.83 -20.84
CA ASP A 332 22.00 -13.67 -20.18
C ASP A 332 21.76 -13.81 -18.67
N CYS A 333 20.73 -13.16 -18.14
CA CYS A 333 20.34 -13.24 -16.74
C CYS A 333 19.11 -14.13 -16.57
N ARG A 334 19.20 -15.07 -15.64
CA ARG A 334 18.10 -15.90 -15.15
C ARG A 334 17.78 -15.49 -13.73
N VAL A 335 16.51 -15.15 -13.49
CA VAL A 335 15.99 -14.84 -12.17
C VAL A 335 15.02 -15.96 -11.79
N ASP A 336 15.29 -16.63 -10.69
CA ASP A 336 14.50 -17.77 -10.19
C ASP A 336 14.01 -17.51 -8.76
N LEU A 337 12.81 -17.98 -8.47
CA LEU A 337 12.25 -18.07 -7.12
C LEU A 337 12.57 -19.45 -6.57
N VAL A 338 13.20 -19.49 -5.39
CA VAL A 338 13.60 -20.75 -4.76
C VAL A 338 12.81 -20.96 -3.47
N GLY A 339 12.08 -22.07 -3.46
CA GLY A 339 11.25 -22.56 -2.37
C GLY A 339 12.04 -22.96 -1.12
N ILE A 340 11.43 -22.95 0.07
CA ILE A 340 11.97 -23.56 1.31
C ILE A 340 12.14 -25.07 1.10
N ASP A 341 11.28 -25.68 0.27
CA ASP A 341 11.37 -27.07 -0.17
C ASP A 341 12.43 -27.31 -1.26
N GLY A 342 13.18 -26.27 -1.66
CA GLY A 342 14.21 -26.32 -2.69
C GLY A 342 13.68 -26.29 -4.12
N ARG A 343 12.36 -26.17 -4.34
CA ARG A 343 11.81 -26.06 -5.70
C ARG A 343 12.23 -24.74 -6.33
N ILE A 344 12.69 -24.81 -7.58
CA ILE A 344 13.13 -23.64 -8.35
C ILE A 344 12.12 -23.38 -9.46
N VAL A 345 11.61 -22.16 -9.52
CA VAL A 345 10.74 -21.70 -10.61
C VAL A 345 11.31 -20.42 -11.19
N SER A 346 11.50 -20.37 -12.50
CA SER A 346 11.94 -19.13 -13.14
C SER A 346 10.89 -18.03 -12.95
N LEU A 347 11.33 -16.80 -12.70
CA LEU A 347 10.44 -15.66 -12.48
C LEU A 347 9.50 -15.47 -13.69
N GLN A 348 10.01 -15.68 -14.90
CA GLN A 348 9.23 -15.68 -16.14
C GLN A 348 8.19 -16.81 -16.17
N GLY A 349 8.58 -18.02 -15.75
CA GLY A 349 7.68 -19.17 -15.67
C GLY A 349 6.56 -18.95 -14.66
N TRP A 350 6.90 -18.43 -13.47
CA TRP A 350 5.93 -18.04 -12.44
C TRP A 350 4.95 -17.00 -12.98
N PHE A 351 5.45 -15.93 -13.61
CA PHE A 351 4.61 -14.89 -14.18
C PHE A 351 3.63 -15.47 -15.21
N ASN A 352 4.11 -16.29 -16.14
CA ASN A 352 3.27 -16.89 -17.19
C ASN A 352 2.22 -17.87 -16.61
N GLN A 353 2.57 -18.64 -15.56
CA GLN A 353 1.63 -19.56 -14.91
C GLN A 353 0.45 -18.81 -14.27
N GLN A 354 0.73 -17.70 -13.59
CA GLN A 354 -0.32 -16.85 -13.00
C GLN A 354 -1.27 -16.28 -14.06
N GLU A 355 -0.77 -16.01 -15.28
CA GLU A 355 -1.62 -15.57 -16.41
C GLU A 355 -2.63 -16.64 -16.80
N SER A 356 -2.17 -17.89 -16.95
CA SER A 356 -3.04 -19.01 -17.31
C SER A 356 -4.06 -19.36 -16.21
N MET A 357 -3.74 -19.08 -14.95
CA MET A 357 -4.65 -19.25 -13.82
C MET A 357 -5.65 -18.09 -13.71
N ALA A 358 -5.23 -16.85 -13.96
CA ALA A 358 -6.15 -15.69 -13.97
C ALA A 358 -7.24 -15.82 -15.05
N GLU A 359 -6.96 -16.51 -16.17
CA GLU A 359 -7.94 -16.84 -17.21
C GLU A 359 -8.93 -17.96 -16.79
N ARG A 360 -8.58 -18.77 -15.79
CA ARG A 360 -9.42 -19.84 -15.22
C ARG A 360 -9.91 -19.40 -13.85
N SER A 361 -11.09 -18.78 -13.80
CA SER A 361 -11.81 -18.22 -12.63
C SER A 361 -11.89 -19.11 -11.34
N GLU A 362 -10.76 -19.49 -10.76
CA GLU A 362 -10.62 -20.22 -9.50
C GLU A 362 -9.53 -19.56 -8.66
N LEU A 363 -9.83 -19.41 -7.36
CA LEU A 363 -9.06 -18.65 -6.39
C LEU A 363 -7.58 -19.03 -6.38
N ALA A 364 -6.71 -18.12 -6.83
CA ALA A 364 -5.27 -18.25 -6.70
C ALA A 364 -4.82 -17.75 -5.31
N ILE A 365 -4.98 -18.60 -4.30
CA ILE A 365 -4.20 -18.55 -3.06
C ILE A 365 -3.71 -19.99 -2.82
N SER A 366 -2.47 -20.12 -2.37
CA SER A 366 -1.74 -21.37 -2.13
C SER A 366 -1.08 -21.96 -3.38
N THR A 367 0.14 -21.50 -3.64
CA THR A 367 1.35 -22.34 -3.72
C THR A 367 2.49 -21.41 -4.10
N PHE A 368 3.10 -20.75 -3.12
CA PHE A 368 4.50 -20.27 -3.08
C PHE A 368 4.72 -19.43 -1.81
N ASP A 369 4.05 -19.77 -0.69
CA ASP A 369 4.28 -19.18 0.66
C ASP A 369 5.68 -19.41 1.22
N ALA A 370 6.58 -19.92 0.38
CA ALA A 370 7.86 -20.46 0.77
C ALA A 370 8.95 -20.07 -0.22
N ALA A 371 8.90 -18.96 -0.98
CA ALA A 371 10.04 -18.53 -1.79
C ALA A 371 10.89 -17.46 -1.08
N PRO A 372 11.66 -17.81 -0.01
CA PRO A 372 12.48 -16.83 0.71
C PRO A 372 13.65 -16.34 -0.14
N ILE A 373 14.04 -17.11 -1.16
CA ILE A 373 15.27 -16.88 -1.90
C ILE A 373 14.94 -16.42 -3.32
N LEU A 374 15.52 -15.28 -3.69
CA LEU A 374 15.57 -14.78 -5.06
C LEU A 374 16.96 -15.11 -5.62
N GLN A 375 17.03 -16.09 -6.52
CA GLN A 375 18.28 -16.50 -7.14
C GLN A 375 18.48 -15.75 -8.45
N ILE A 376 19.64 -15.08 -8.61
CA ILE A 376 20.00 -14.38 -9.84
C ILE A 376 21.27 -15.03 -10.42
N THR A 377 21.13 -15.65 -11.59
CA THR A 377 22.25 -16.29 -12.31
C THR A 377 22.53 -15.48 -13.57
N THR A 378 23.75 -15.00 -13.77
CA THR A 378 24.08 -14.17 -14.94
C THR A 378 25.55 -14.30 -15.29
N LEU A 379 25.94 -13.91 -16.50
CA LEU A 379 27.37 -13.82 -16.83
C LEU A 379 28.03 -12.64 -16.09
N ALA A 380 27.27 -11.62 -15.70
CA ALA A 380 27.74 -10.48 -14.93
C ALA A 380 26.62 -9.67 -14.24
N VAL A 381 26.98 -8.97 -13.15
CA VAL A 381 26.10 -8.04 -12.41
C VAL A 381 26.85 -6.73 -12.21
N SER A 382 26.27 -5.60 -12.63
CA SER A 382 26.79 -4.29 -12.22
C SER A 382 26.25 -3.92 -10.83
N LEU A 383 27.01 -3.15 -10.05
CA LEU A 383 26.55 -2.58 -8.78
C LEU A 383 26.54 -1.04 -8.90
N GLY A 384 25.42 -0.42 -8.54
CA GLY A 384 25.30 1.03 -8.46
C GLY A 384 25.42 1.45 -7.01
N PHE A 385 26.31 2.38 -6.68
CA PHE A 385 26.44 2.89 -5.32
C PHE A 385 25.88 4.31 -5.24
N GLU A 386 25.19 4.59 -4.15
CA GLU A 386 24.73 5.93 -3.81
C GLU A 386 25.33 6.33 -2.47
N GLU A 387 25.96 7.51 -2.42
CA GLU A 387 26.45 8.07 -1.18
C GLU A 387 25.24 8.51 -0.33
N ARG A 388 25.14 7.96 0.87
CA ARG A 388 24.08 8.31 1.83
C ARG A 388 24.73 8.92 3.05
N SER A 389 24.28 10.14 3.36
CA SER A 389 24.50 10.76 4.66
C SER A 389 23.24 10.64 5.50
N TRP A 390 23.40 10.15 6.72
CA TRP A 390 22.38 10.07 7.76
C TRP A 390 22.54 11.21 8.78
N ALA A 391 23.41 12.18 8.49
CA ALA A 391 23.63 13.36 9.32
C ALA A 391 22.31 14.09 9.63
N GLY A 392 22.05 14.33 10.91
CA GLY A 392 20.83 15.00 11.39
C GLY A 392 19.70 14.07 11.85
N LEU A 393 19.82 12.75 11.66
CA LEU A 393 18.92 11.78 12.28
C LEU A 393 19.41 11.46 13.70
N ARG A 394 18.53 11.58 14.71
CA ARG A 394 18.84 11.12 16.07
C ARG A 394 19.08 9.60 16.04
N SER A 395 20.12 9.13 16.74
CA SER A 395 20.30 7.70 16.98
C SER A 395 18.99 7.12 17.54
N GLN A 396 18.37 6.21 16.80
CA GLN A 396 17.23 5.48 17.33
C GLN A 396 17.76 4.23 18.02
N ARG A 397 17.32 4.00 19.25
CA ARG A 397 17.67 2.78 20.03
C ARG A 397 19.18 2.55 20.23
N GLY A 398 19.97 3.61 20.38
CA GLY A 398 21.40 3.49 20.67
C GLY A 398 22.26 3.01 19.49
N ARG A 399 21.71 2.96 18.27
CA ARG A 399 22.46 2.59 17.07
C ARG A 399 23.10 3.84 16.43
N GLU A 400 24.39 3.77 16.13
CA GLU A 400 25.09 4.77 15.31
C GLU A 400 24.88 4.44 13.82
N TYR A 401 24.45 5.44 13.05
CA TYR A 401 24.31 5.30 11.61
C TYR A 401 25.63 5.71 10.94
N ILE A 402 26.11 4.89 10.01
CA ILE A 402 27.39 5.13 9.33
C ILE A 402 27.09 5.76 7.97
N ASP A 403 27.55 6.99 7.75
CA ASP A 403 27.54 7.62 6.43
C ASP A 403 28.44 6.82 5.48
N GLY A 404 28.04 6.67 4.22
CA GLY A 404 28.86 5.92 3.27
C GLY A 404 28.19 5.60 1.96
N LEU A 405 28.89 4.82 1.14
CA LEU A 405 28.38 4.31 -0.14
C LEU A 405 27.52 3.07 0.11
N TYR A 406 26.24 3.14 -0.27
CA TYR A 406 25.29 2.03 -0.18
C TYR A 406 25.03 1.47 -1.57
N ALA A 407 25.06 0.14 -1.70
CA ALA A 407 24.87 -0.52 -2.98
C ALA A 407 23.40 -0.79 -3.27
N VAL A 408 23.01 -0.53 -4.51
CA VAL A 408 21.80 -1.02 -5.16
C VAL A 408 22.26 -1.95 -6.27
N LEU A 409 21.53 -3.04 -6.53
CA LEU A 409 21.93 -4.08 -7.48
C LEU A 409 21.24 -3.88 -8.84
N PRO A 410 21.84 -3.16 -9.83
CA PRO A 410 21.39 -3.16 -11.21
C PRO A 410 21.69 -4.47 -11.90
N ILE A 411 20.75 -4.91 -12.73
CA ILE A 411 20.94 -6.07 -13.58
C ILE A 411 21.42 -5.56 -14.94
N ARG A 412 22.73 -5.66 -15.22
CA ARG A 412 23.40 -5.20 -16.45
C ARG A 412 24.64 -6.07 -16.73
N GLU A 413 25.09 -6.09 -17.98
CA GLU A 413 26.29 -6.82 -18.43
C GLU A 413 27.59 -6.15 -17.91
N GLY A 414 28.53 -6.92 -17.34
CA GLY A 414 29.93 -6.54 -17.03
C GLY A 414 30.39 -6.48 -15.54
N ILE A 415 31.38 -7.34 -15.21
CA ILE A 415 32.43 -7.33 -14.14
C ILE A 415 32.10 -7.72 -12.66
N THR A 416 33.12 -8.32 -12.00
CA THR A 416 33.32 -8.95 -10.67
C THR A 416 33.21 -8.03 -9.43
N ALA A 417 32.39 -8.46 -8.44
CA ALA A 417 32.30 -8.23 -6.96
C ALA A 417 32.74 -6.87 -6.34
N MET A 418 32.10 -6.27 -5.32
CA MET A 418 31.44 -6.75 -4.08
C MET A 418 30.31 -5.80 -3.63
N ALA A 419 29.31 -6.26 -2.85
CA ALA A 419 28.49 -5.36 -2.03
C ALA A 419 27.79 -6.04 -0.84
N TYR A 420 27.61 -5.26 0.22
CA TYR A 420 27.02 -5.61 1.51
C TYR A 420 25.50 -5.62 1.48
N VAL A 421 24.92 -6.70 2.01
CA VAL A 421 23.54 -6.77 2.50
C VAL A 421 23.59 -6.23 3.94
N PHE A 422 22.60 -5.42 4.35
CA PHE A 422 22.54 -4.82 5.70
C PHE A 422 22.92 -5.84 6.78
N LEU A 423 23.88 -5.46 7.65
CA LEU A 423 24.28 -6.26 8.81
C LEU A 423 23.08 -6.37 9.76
N ASP A 424 22.72 -7.62 10.06
CA ASP A 424 21.62 -7.99 10.93
C ASP A 424 21.99 -7.72 12.40
N ASP A 425 21.07 -7.13 13.16
CA ASP A 425 21.27 -6.75 14.57
C ASP A 425 20.51 -7.71 15.49
N GLU A 426 20.65 -9.03 15.34
CA GLU A 426 20.24 -10.01 16.37
C GLU A 426 21.13 -11.27 16.36
N ASN A 427 22.30 -11.19 16.98
CA ASN A 427 22.90 -12.37 17.61
C ASN A 427 23.81 -12.02 18.79
N GLU A 428 23.24 -11.46 19.87
CA GLU A 428 23.98 -11.19 21.12
C GLU A 428 24.19 -12.43 22.01
N SER A 429 23.95 -13.66 21.53
CA SER A 429 24.13 -14.85 22.38
C SER A 429 24.62 -16.12 21.67
N LEU A 430 25.47 -15.99 20.65
CA LEU A 430 26.19 -17.14 20.10
C LEU A 430 27.69 -16.81 19.89
N PRO A 431 28.61 -17.47 20.61
CA PRO A 431 30.01 -17.48 20.24
C PRO A 431 30.16 -18.48 19.09
N LEU A 432 29.98 -18.03 17.86
CA LEU A 432 30.16 -18.86 16.67
C LEU A 432 31.08 -18.15 15.68
N GLU A 433 32.24 -18.75 15.47
CA GLU A 433 33.02 -18.60 14.25
C GLU A 433 32.14 -19.02 13.06
N GLY A 434 31.69 -18.05 12.27
CA GLY A 434 30.91 -18.29 11.04
C GLY A 434 29.41 -18.07 11.21
N ASP A 435 28.93 -16.96 10.65
CA ASP A 435 27.72 -16.84 9.82
C ASP A 435 27.48 -15.35 9.53
N ILE A 436 28.22 -14.84 8.54
CA ILE A 436 27.96 -13.55 7.93
C ILE A 436 26.90 -13.76 6.86
N LEU A 437 25.84 -12.95 6.89
CA LEU A 437 24.86 -12.85 5.81
C LEU A 437 25.49 -12.09 4.64
N GLY A 438 26.27 -12.81 3.84
CA GLY A 438 26.98 -12.31 2.68
C GLY A 438 26.27 -12.68 1.39
N LEU A 439 26.27 -11.76 0.43
CA LEU A 439 26.01 -12.07 -0.97
C LEU A 439 27.04 -13.11 -1.42
N ALA A 440 26.64 -14.38 -1.53
CA ALA A 440 27.55 -15.47 -1.89
C ALA A 440 27.73 -15.48 -3.41
N LEU A 441 28.89 -14.99 -3.86
CA LEU A 441 29.32 -15.05 -5.25
C LEU A 441 30.06 -16.36 -5.49
N GLY A 442 29.50 -17.24 -6.32
CA GLY A 442 30.11 -18.51 -6.71
C GLY A 442 30.37 -18.56 -8.21
N THR A 443 31.55 -19.03 -8.61
CA THR A 443 31.78 -19.47 -10.00
C THR A 443 31.52 -20.97 -10.08
N GLN A 444 30.57 -21.41 -10.90
CA GLN A 444 30.43 -22.83 -11.18
C GLN A 444 31.34 -23.16 -12.37
N ARG A 445 32.32 -24.05 -12.17
CA ARG A 445 33.07 -24.63 -13.29
C ARG A 445 32.12 -25.56 -14.06
N SER A 446 31.38 -25.04 -15.03
CA SER A 446 30.80 -25.88 -16.06
C SER A 446 31.94 -26.39 -16.95
N LEU A 447 31.89 -27.68 -17.28
CA LEU A 447 32.87 -28.42 -18.08
C LEU A 447 33.20 -27.70 -19.41
N PRO A 448 34.39 -27.96 -20.00
CA PRO A 448 35.05 -27.00 -20.86
C PRO A 448 34.34 -26.89 -22.20
N LYS A 449 33.52 -25.85 -22.37
CA LYS A 449 33.27 -25.14 -23.64
C LYS A 449 32.57 -23.81 -23.37
N ARG A 450 33.41 -22.76 -23.25
CA ARG A 450 33.12 -21.32 -23.35
C ARG A 450 32.14 -20.71 -22.33
N GLY A 451 32.71 -19.89 -21.43
CA GLY A 451 32.00 -18.99 -20.53
C GLY A 451 32.17 -19.38 -19.07
N HIS A 452 32.65 -18.47 -18.22
CA HIS A 452 32.50 -18.62 -16.77
C HIS A 452 31.13 -18.02 -16.42
N GLU A 453 30.19 -18.83 -15.91
CA GLU A 453 28.93 -18.30 -15.34
C GLU A 453 29.20 -17.84 -13.90
N ILE A 454 28.75 -16.63 -13.56
CA ILE A 454 28.88 -16.05 -12.22
C ILE A 454 27.51 -16.12 -11.53
N HIS A 455 27.39 -16.95 -10.50
CA HIS A 455 26.16 -17.02 -9.72
C HIS A 455 26.19 -15.96 -8.62
N ALA A 456 25.19 -15.07 -8.61
CA ALA A 456 24.91 -14.20 -7.48
C ALA A 456 23.69 -14.76 -6.75
N ILE A 457 23.94 -15.60 -5.75
CA ILE A 457 22.84 -16.13 -4.94
C ILE A 457 22.61 -15.14 -3.81
N LEU A 458 21.48 -14.43 -3.87
CA LEU A 458 21.00 -13.68 -2.72
C LEU A 458 20.30 -14.67 -1.77
N VAL A 459 21.11 -15.38 -0.98
CA VAL A 459 20.59 -16.24 0.09
C VAL A 459 20.34 -15.35 1.30
N VAL A 460 19.08 -15.21 1.69
CA VAL A 460 18.74 -14.64 2.98
C VAL A 460 17.71 -15.55 3.63
N ARG A 461 18.13 -16.22 4.72
CA ARG A 461 17.21 -16.91 5.62
C ARG A 461 16.52 -15.90 6.53
#